data_AF-A0A426GCD1-F1
#
_entry.id   AF-A0A426GCD1-F1
#
_cell.length_a   1.000
_cell.length_b   1.000
_cell.length_c   1.000
_cell.angle_alpha   90.00
_cell.angle_beta   90.00
_cell.angle_gamma   90.00
#
_symmetry.space_group_name_H-M   'P 1'
#
loop_
_entity.id
_entity.type
_entity.pdbx_description
1 polymer ?
#
loop_
_entity_poly.entity_id
_entity_poly.type
_entity_poly.pdbx_seq_one_letter_code
_entity_poly.pdbx_strand_id
1 'polypeptide(L)' 'AAGVIHTDFEKGYIRAETIAFDHFIKLGGENGAKAAGKMRAEGKDYVVKDGDAMHFRFNV' A
#
# COMPACT_ATOMS: atom_id res chain seq x y z
N ALA A 1 -7.73 -7.80 -4.31
CA ALA A 1 -6.42 -8.22 -3.78
C ALA A 1 -6.42 -8.43 -2.25
N ALA A 2 -6.98 -7.51 -1.44
CA ALA A 2 -6.99 -7.65 0.03
C ALA A 2 -7.78 -8.86 0.58
N GLY A 3 -8.86 -9.29 -0.09
CA GLY A 3 -9.64 -10.48 0.30
C GLY A 3 -8.91 -11.83 0.16
N VAL A 4 -7.73 -11.86 -0.49
CA VAL A 4 -6.90 -13.07 -0.61
C VAL A 4 -5.99 -13.25 0.62
N ILE A 5 -5.76 -12.20 1.40
CA ILE A 5 -4.79 -12.22 2.51
C ILE A 5 -5.46 -12.65 3.84
N HIS A 6 -6.74 -12.30 4.06
CA HIS A 6 -7.61 -12.86 5.13
C HIS A 6 -9.05 -12.31 5.02
N THR A 7 -10.06 -13.08 5.39
CA THR A 7 -11.47 -12.63 5.51
C THR A 7 -11.69 -11.50 6.54
N ASP A 8 -10.74 -11.26 7.46
CA ASP A 8 -10.84 -10.19 8.46
C ASP A 8 -10.49 -8.81 7.90
N PHE A 9 -9.90 -8.74 6.70
CA PHE A 9 -9.67 -7.47 6.01
C PHE A 9 -10.96 -6.77 5.58
N GLU A 10 -12.09 -7.47 5.45
CA GLU A 10 -13.34 -6.80 5.08
C GLU A 10 -13.86 -5.88 6.20
N LYS A 11 -13.65 -6.27 7.47
CA LYS A 11 -14.15 -5.54 8.64
C LYS A 11 -13.16 -4.52 9.20
N GLY A 12 -11.85 -4.80 9.16
CA GLY A 12 -10.81 -3.98 9.80
C GLY A 12 -9.97 -3.09 8.87
N TYR A 13 -10.16 -3.17 7.55
CA TYR A 13 -9.36 -2.39 6.61
C TYR A 13 -9.66 -0.89 6.73
N ILE A 14 -8.61 -0.11 7.00
CA ILE A 14 -8.65 1.35 6.98
C ILE A 14 -8.17 1.87 5.63
N ARG A 15 -6.94 1.50 5.24
CA ARG A 15 -6.28 1.95 4.01
C ARG A 15 -5.01 1.15 3.72
N ALA A 16 -4.51 1.22 2.50
CA ALA A 16 -3.20 0.68 2.11
C ALA A 16 -2.26 1.82 1.68
N GLU A 17 -1.11 1.94 2.34
CA GLU A 17 -0.04 2.84 1.91
C GLU A 17 0.74 2.16 0.77
N THR A 18 0.63 2.68 -0.44
CA THR A 18 1.11 2.06 -1.69
C THR A 18 2.19 2.91 -2.34
N ILE A 19 3.27 2.26 -2.76
CA ILE A 19 4.40 2.85 -3.48
C ILE A 19 4.70 1.99 -4.70
N ALA A 20 4.78 2.59 -5.89
CA ALA A 20 5.19 1.86 -7.08
C ALA A 20 6.66 1.39 -6.97
N PHE A 21 6.98 0.17 -7.43
CA PHE A 21 8.33 -0.39 -7.37
C PHE A 21 9.43 0.57 -7.84
N ASP A 22 9.20 1.22 -8.99
CA ASP A 22 10.14 2.16 -9.58
C ASP A 22 10.48 3.31 -8.64
N HIS A 23 9.48 3.83 -7.92
CA HIS A 23 9.69 4.89 -6.94
C HIS A 23 10.35 4.37 -5.68
N PHE A 24 10.00 3.15 -5.24
CA PHE A 24 10.62 2.52 -4.09
C PHE A 24 12.13 2.34 -4.29
N ILE A 25 12.54 1.82 -5.45
CA ILE A 25 13.97 1.64 -5.78
C ILE A 25 14.67 2.98 -5.99
N LYS A 26 14.09 3.88 -6.79
CA LYS A 26 14.72 5.18 -7.11
C LYS A 26 14.91 6.08 -5.89
N LEU A 27 14.05 5.95 -4.87
CA LEU A 27 14.05 6.83 -3.71
C LEU A 27 14.68 6.18 -2.46
N GLY A 28 15.29 5.00 -2.60
CA GLY A 28 15.98 4.33 -1.49
C GLY A 28 15.04 3.77 -0.43
N GLY A 29 13.86 3.28 -0.86
CA GLY A 29 12.89 2.62 -0.01
C GLY A 29 11.75 3.51 0.47
N GLU A 30 11.05 3.04 1.50
CA GLU A 30 9.79 3.62 2.00
C GLU A 30 9.95 5.08 2.46
N ASN A 31 10.99 5.37 3.25
CA ASN A 31 11.21 6.70 3.82
C ASN A 31 11.47 7.76 2.73
N GLY A 32 12.26 7.43 1.71
CA GLY A 32 12.52 8.36 0.61
C GLY A 32 11.30 8.52 -0.30
N ALA A 33 10.55 7.45 -0.53
CA ALA A 33 9.27 7.53 -1.25
C ALA A 33 8.23 8.39 -0.52
N LYS A 34 8.18 8.30 0.81
CA LYS A 34 7.31 9.13 1.65
C LYS A 34 7.74 10.59 1.65
N ALA A 35 9.04 10.88 1.80
CA ALA A 35 9.57 12.24 1.76
C ALA A 35 9.35 12.92 0.40
N ALA A 36 9.43 12.16 -0.70
CA ALA A 36 9.17 12.64 -2.05
C ALA A 36 7.69 12.70 -2.44
N GLY A 37 6.76 12.38 -1.52
CA GLY A 37 5.32 12.39 -1.79
C GLY A 37 4.86 11.32 -2.78
N LYS A 38 5.61 10.24 -2.94
CA LYS A 38 5.28 9.10 -3.83
C LYS A 38 4.55 7.97 -3.13
N MET A 39 4.42 8.03 -1.81
CA MET A 39 3.56 7.14 -1.03
C MET A 39 2.11 7.60 -1.13
N ARG A 40 1.24 6.74 -1.66
CA ARG A 40 -0.19 6.99 -1.82
C ARG A 40 -0.99 6.25 -0.76
N ALA A 41 -2.05 6.84 -0.25
CA ALA A 41 -3.01 6.15 0.60
C ALA A 41 -4.18 5.68 -0.28
N GLU A 42 -4.22 4.38 -0.54
CA GLU A 42 -5.21 3.74 -1.38
C GLU A 42 -6.34 3.15 -0.52
N GLY A 43 -7.56 3.22 -1.05
CA GLY A 43 -8.77 2.68 -0.42
C GLY A 43 -9.10 1.25 -0.87
N LYS A 44 -10.26 0.73 -0.42
CA LYS A 44 -10.71 -0.64 -0.70
C LYS A 44 -10.85 -0.94 -2.20
N ASP A 45 -11.15 0.08 -3.01
CA ASP A 45 -11.42 -0.05 -4.44
C ASP A 45 -10.15 0.00 -5.31
N TYR A 46 -8.97 0.18 -4.71
CA TYR A 46 -7.73 0.24 -5.46
C TYR A 46 -7.38 -1.12 -6.07
N VAL A 47 -7.19 -1.12 -7.38
CA VAL A 47 -6.69 -2.28 -8.13
C VAL A 47 -5.17 -2.28 -8.04
N VAL A 48 -4.66 -3.21 -7.23
CA VAL A 48 -3.23 -3.46 -7.04
C VAL A 48 -2.57 -3.72 -8.38
N LYS A 49 -1.46 -3.03 -8.64
CA LYS A 49 -0.63 -3.23 -9.83
C LYS A 49 0.57 -4.10 -9.47
N ASP A 50 1.05 -4.85 -10.45
CA ASP A 50 2.27 -5.63 -10.29
C ASP A 50 3.45 -4.72 -9.90
N GLY A 51 4.24 -5.16 -8.92
CA GLY A 51 5.32 -4.38 -8.33
C GLY A 51 4.90 -3.30 -7.32
N ASP A 52 3.62 -3.13 -6.98
CA ASP A 52 3.25 -2.21 -5.91
C ASP A 52 3.77 -2.71 -4.54
N ALA A 53 4.61 -1.92 -3.89
CA ALA A 53 4.97 -2.10 -2.50
C ALA A 53 3.86 -1.51 -1.62
N MET A 54 3.19 -2.35 -0.84
CA MET A 54 2.02 -1.97 -0.05
C MET A 54 2.20 -2.26 1.44
N HIS A 55 1.80 -1.30 2.27
CA HIS A 55 1.68 -1.44 3.71
C HIS A 55 0.20 -1.29 4.08
N PHE A 56 -0.42 -2.40 4.49
CA PHE A 56 -1.83 -2.42 4.89
C PHE A 56 -2.00 -1.93 6.32
N ARG A 57 -2.88 -0.95 6.53
CA ARG A 57 -3.26 -0.45 7.85
C ARG A 57 -4.64 -1.01 8.20
N PHE A 58 -4.68 -1.81 9.25
CA PHE A 58 -5.91 -2.32 9.86
C PHE A 58 -5.97 -1.88 11.33
N ASN A 59 -7.18 -1.71 11.85
CA ASN A 59 -7.39 -1.57 13.28
C ASN A 59 -7.70 -2.94 13.88
N VAL A 60 -7.07 -3.28 15.00
CA VAL A 60 -7.46 -4.39 15.87
C VAL A 60 -8.50 -3.91 16.85
#